data_AF-A0A6A5FMM6-F1
#
_entry.id   AF-A0A6A5FMM6-F1
#
_cell.length_a   1.000
_cell.length_b   1.000
_cell.length_c   1.000
_cell.angle_alpha   90.00
_cell.angle_beta   90.00
_cell.angle_gamma   90.00
#
_symmetry.space_group_name_H-M   'P 1'
#
loop_
_entity.id
_entity.type
_entity.pdbx_description
1 polymer ?
#
loop_
_entity_poly.entity_id
_entity_poly.type
_entity_poly.pdbx_seq_one_letter_code
_entity_poly.pdbx_strand_id
1 'polypeptide(L)'
;MNHTPSPHLSDGGKSAGGGLLCSLGLGSDRGIRSPDSLTHTPSPTGETPSSSPPLLLSPGLGGFGLGSLGAMGEGAGADWESREELRLRELEEARARAAQMEKTMRWWSDCTANWREKWSKVRAERNRARDEVRQLRQRLDTLTKELTSVRRERQELASENETLRLETLRLHGGHAAVDAPPPSATSPSSSSSPAHPRGGASSSSSPSIPPSSPASSASSSQVHADGKLDGVDRVGEGPPGSPEPEPVRDVDLDRQKMAQQKDLEVLESVLRSRAPDGDTQEAWAITSRSSSGPSRQERSRQLWEDISTVEEDSSRLNALQLRLDESQKVLLKEREDKLALSKSIERLEAELTQWKCKYEELSKTKQEALKQLNLLKEMHQDELGRISEDLEDELGARTSMDKKLAELRTEMERLQVENAAEWGRRERLETEKLALERDNKKLRAQAEDLEEQLAKKRRQAASALDIDLKAIQSELFERNKELADLRHVHAKLKKQYQEKTAELVHANRRVESHEAEVKKLRLRVEELKKELGQAEDELDESHNQTRKLQRSLDEQVEQTENLQVQLEHLQSRLRRKQQSPGLFGKMRSARFSPENQDGPTSDVDEEEEELQLQIP
;
A
#
# COMPACT_ATOMS: atom_id res chain seq x y z
N MET A 1 12.56 49.16 1.25
CA MET A 1 12.12 50.13 0.22
C MET A 1 12.72 49.74 -1.13
N ASN A 2 12.19 50.35 -2.20
CA ASN A 2 12.61 50.29 -3.61
C ASN A 2 12.18 49.03 -4.38
N HIS A 3 11.04 49.18 -5.05
CA HIS A 3 10.56 48.37 -6.16
C HIS A 3 11.28 48.76 -7.46
N THR A 4 11.49 47.80 -8.38
CA THR A 4 11.35 47.97 -9.85
C THR A 4 11.35 46.57 -10.52
N PRO A 5 10.83 46.39 -11.76
CA PRO A 5 9.93 45.26 -12.02
C PRO A 5 10.37 44.27 -13.14
N SER A 6 9.58 43.21 -13.30
CA SER A 6 9.61 42.30 -14.45
C SER A 6 9.08 42.95 -15.75
N PRO A 7 9.55 42.54 -16.94
CA PRO A 7 8.90 42.81 -18.21
C PRO A 7 7.89 41.71 -18.59
N HIS A 8 6.83 42.09 -19.30
CA HIS A 8 5.78 41.21 -19.82
C HIS A 8 5.80 41.22 -21.36
N LEU A 9 5.60 40.04 -21.97
CA LEU A 9 5.02 39.73 -23.30
C LEU A 9 5.25 40.63 -24.54
N SER A 10 5.58 39.99 -25.66
CA SER A 10 4.99 40.12 -27.03
C SER A 10 5.89 39.38 -28.04
N ASP A 11 5.48 38.92 -29.23
CA ASP A 11 4.19 38.47 -29.81
C ASP A 11 4.53 37.78 -31.16
N GLY A 12 3.60 37.06 -31.78
CA GLY A 12 3.70 36.54 -33.15
C GLY A 12 4.24 35.10 -33.27
N GLY A 13 3.76 34.28 -34.22
CA GLY A 13 2.69 34.52 -35.18
C GLY A 13 2.25 33.22 -35.87
N LYS A 14 0.99 33.16 -36.28
CA LYS A 14 0.41 32.01 -37.00
C LYS A 14 0.94 31.96 -38.44
N SER A 15 1.17 30.76 -38.96
CA SER A 15 0.97 30.49 -40.39
C SER A 15 0.41 29.08 -40.57
N ALA A 16 -0.54 28.95 -41.50
CA ALA A 16 -1.23 27.71 -41.82
C ALA A 16 -0.77 27.20 -43.20
N GLY A 17 -0.66 25.88 -43.35
CA GLY A 17 -0.39 25.23 -44.62
C GLY A 17 -0.94 23.81 -44.58
N GLY A 18 -2.01 23.55 -45.33
CA GLY A 18 -2.65 22.24 -45.40
C GLY A 18 -1.92 21.29 -46.35
N GLY A 19 -2.14 19.99 -46.17
CA GLY A 19 -1.55 18.94 -47.02
C GLY A 19 -2.16 17.57 -46.76
N LEU A 20 -3.37 17.34 -47.28
CA LEU A 20 -3.95 16.01 -47.37
C LEU A 20 -3.31 15.25 -48.54
N LEU A 21 -2.60 14.15 -48.27
CA LEU A 21 -2.27 13.15 -49.28
C LEU A 21 -2.41 11.74 -48.70
N CYS A 22 -3.31 10.96 -49.29
CA CYS A 22 -3.37 9.52 -49.09
C CYS A 22 -2.17 8.86 -49.77
N SER A 23 -1.69 7.75 -49.21
CA SER A 23 -0.87 6.78 -49.96
C SER A 23 -1.16 5.37 -49.45
N LEU A 24 -1.48 4.49 -50.39
CA LEU A 24 -1.79 3.09 -50.17
C LEU A 24 -0.50 2.30 -49.93
N GLY A 25 -0.53 1.37 -48.98
CA GLY A 25 0.55 0.42 -48.70
C GLY A 25 -0.01 -0.96 -48.38
N LEU A 26 -0.04 -1.83 -49.39
CA LEU A 26 -0.18 -3.28 -49.22
C LEU A 26 1.07 -3.78 -48.45
N GLY A 27 1.07 -4.84 -47.63
CA GLY A 27 0.23 -6.03 -47.58
C GLY A 27 1.15 -7.26 -47.62
N SER A 28 0.97 -8.22 -46.70
CA SER A 28 1.85 -9.37 -46.31
C SER A 28 2.59 -9.12 -44.97
N ASP A 29 2.64 -10.05 -44.00
CA ASP A 29 2.15 -11.44 -43.99
C ASP A 29 1.55 -11.86 -42.63
N ARG A 30 0.89 -13.03 -42.64
CA ARG A 30 0.30 -13.78 -41.52
C ARG A 30 1.40 -14.22 -40.53
N GLY A 31 1.12 -14.54 -39.27
CA GLY A 31 -0.14 -14.62 -38.53
C GLY A 31 -0.10 -15.79 -37.56
N ILE A 32 -0.15 -15.54 -36.25
CA ILE A 32 -0.34 -16.57 -35.21
C ILE A 32 -1.50 -16.13 -34.31
N ARG A 33 -2.48 -17.03 -34.14
CA ARG A 33 -3.67 -16.83 -33.31
C ARG A 33 -3.30 -16.90 -31.83
N SER A 34 -3.82 -15.99 -31.03
CA SER A 34 -4.08 -16.23 -29.60
C SER A 34 -5.54 -16.64 -29.43
N PRO A 35 -5.86 -17.61 -28.55
CA PRO A 35 -7.23 -18.03 -28.30
C PRO A 35 -7.94 -17.13 -27.26
N ASP A 36 -9.21 -16.87 -27.53
CA ASP A 36 -10.29 -16.62 -26.57
C ASP A 36 -10.36 -17.75 -25.49
N SER A 37 -11.01 -17.65 -24.33
CA SER A 37 -11.68 -16.57 -23.60
C SER A 37 -12.17 -17.15 -22.27
N LEU A 38 -11.89 -16.54 -21.10
CA LEU A 38 -12.61 -16.85 -19.84
C LEU A 38 -12.55 -15.68 -18.85
N THR A 39 -13.56 -14.82 -18.85
CA THR A 39 -14.02 -14.11 -17.64
C THR A 39 -15.52 -13.85 -17.75
N HIS A 40 -16.32 -14.60 -16.99
CA HIS A 40 -17.71 -14.25 -16.74
C HIS A 40 -17.75 -12.99 -15.86
N THR A 41 -18.58 -12.01 -16.23
CA THR A 41 -18.94 -10.88 -15.35
C THR A 41 -20.43 -10.95 -15.04
N PRO A 42 -20.86 -10.97 -13.77
CA PRO A 42 -22.27 -11.02 -13.43
C PRO A 42 -22.98 -9.70 -13.77
N SER A 43 -24.13 -9.80 -14.43
CA SER A 43 -25.02 -8.66 -14.69
C SER A 43 -25.68 -8.18 -13.39
N PRO A 44 -25.85 -6.87 -13.17
CA PRO A 44 -26.73 -6.38 -12.12
C PRO A 44 -28.20 -6.62 -12.53
N THR A 45 -28.96 -7.27 -11.67
CA THR A 45 -30.43 -7.27 -11.75
C THR A 45 -30.95 -5.85 -11.52
N GLY A 46 -31.48 -5.24 -12.57
CA GLY A 46 -32.08 -3.91 -12.55
C GLY A 46 -33.08 -3.79 -13.70
N GLU A 47 -34.28 -3.31 -13.39
CA GLU A 47 -35.46 -3.37 -14.24
C GLU A 47 -35.25 -2.63 -15.57
N THR A 48 -35.53 -3.30 -16.69
CA THR A 48 -35.53 -2.69 -18.03
C THR A 48 -36.93 -2.20 -18.41
N PRO A 49 -37.16 -0.88 -18.53
CA PRO A 49 -38.22 -0.37 -19.38
C PRO A 49 -37.69 -0.30 -20.82
N SER A 50 -38.11 -1.24 -21.66
CA SER A 50 -37.95 -1.11 -23.11
C SER A 50 -38.76 0.10 -23.60
N SER A 51 -38.11 1.07 -24.23
CA SER A 51 -38.77 2.15 -24.95
C SER A 51 -37.87 2.71 -26.03
N SER A 52 -38.02 2.19 -27.25
CA SER A 52 -37.70 2.96 -28.45
C SER A 52 -38.89 3.87 -28.75
N PRO A 53 -38.71 5.19 -28.95
CA PRO A 53 -39.82 6.05 -29.30
C PRO A 53 -40.32 5.72 -30.71
N PRO A 54 -41.65 5.63 -30.95
CA PRO A 54 -42.18 5.54 -32.30
C PRO A 54 -41.91 6.88 -33.02
N LEU A 55 -41.58 6.80 -34.31
CA LEU A 55 -41.42 7.98 -35.15
C LEU A 55 -42.80 8.62 -35.39
N LEU A 56 -43.13 9.66 -34.62
CA LEU A 56 -44.31 10.48 -34.87
C LEU A 56 -44.07 11.36 -36.11
N LEU A 57 -44.78 11.02 -37.19
CA LEU A 57 -44.92 11.85 -38.37
C LEU A 57 -45.60 13.17 -37.99
N SER A 58 -45.01 14.29 -38.41
CA SER A 58 -45.60 15.63 -38.22
C SER A 58 -46.91 15.77 -39.01
N PRO A 59 -47.97 16.38 -38.43
CA PRO A 59 -49.13 16.80 -39.21
C PRO A 59 -48.73 17.85 -40.24
N GLY A 60 -49.03 17.59 -41.52
CA GLY A 60 -48.71 18.50 -42.62
C GLY A 60 -49.54 19.77 -42.59
N LEU A 61 -48.90 20.92 -42.83
CA LEU A 61 -49.55 22.22 -42.92
C LEU A 61 -50.24 22.39 -44.28
N GLY A 62 -51.57 22.46 -44.28
CA GLY A 62 -52.42 22.81 -45.42
C GLY A 62 -53.89 22.61 -45.03
N GLY A 63 -54.87 23.39 -45.49
CA GLY A 63 -54.89 24.52 -46.43
C GLY A 63 -56.36 24.95 -46.54
N PHE A 64 -56.64 26.24 -46.71
CA PHE A 64 -57.97 26.85 -46.55
C PHE A 64 -59.13 26.16 -47.32
N GLY A 65 -60.31 26.07 -46.70
CA GLY A 65 -61.53 25.56 -47.34
C GLY A 65 -62.84 25.76 -46.57
N LEU A 66 -63.45 26.95 -46.71
CA LEU A 66 -64.90 27.25 -46.62
C LEU A 66 -65.81 26.55 -45.58
N GLY A 67 -66.38 27.38 -44.68
CA GLY A 67 -67.82 27.38 -44.41
C GLY A 67 -68.30 26.95 -43.02
N SER A 68 -68.72 27.92 -42.18
CA SER A 68 -70.14 28.07 -41.82
C SER A 68 -70.40 29.39 -41.09
N LEU A 69 -71.67 29.80 -41.06
CA LEU A 69 -72.18 31.08 -40.60
C LEU A 69 -72.62 31.01 -39.12
N GLY A 70 -72.33 32.06 -38.34
CA GLY A 70 -73.21 32.53 -37.26
C GLY A 70 -73.11 31.89 -35.87
N ALA A 71 -72.36 32.54 -34.97
CA ALA A 71 -72.77 32.80 -33.58
C ALA A 71 -71.85 33.90 -32.99
N MET A 72 -72.40 34.99 -32.47
CA MET A 72 -71.62 35.97 -31.71
C MET A 72 -71.65 35.63 -30.22
N GLY A 73 -70.51 35.79 -29.54
CA GLY A 73 -70.46 36.02 -28.09
C GLY A 73 -70.44 34.79 -27.18
N GLU A 74 -69.33 34.04 -27.20
CA GLU A 74 -68.70 33.41 -26.00
C GLU A 74 -67.42 32.61 -26.35
N GLY A 75 -67.27 32.15 -27.60
CA GLY A 75 -66.20 31.22 -27.99
C GLY A 75 -64.75 31.75 -28.05
N ALA A 76 -64.50 33.05 -27.85
CA ALA A 76 -63.15 33.60 -28.00
C ALA A 76 -62.18 33.17 -26.89
N GLY A 77 -62.65 33.05 -25.63
CA GLY A 77 -61.80 32.64 -24.51
C GLY A 77 -61.31 31.19 -24.63
N ALA A 78 -62.22 30.28 -24.97
CA ALA A 78 -61.95 28.83 -25.02
C ALA A 78 -60.93 28.43 -26.10
N ASP A 79 -60.87 29.13 -27.24
CA ASP A 79 -59.87 28.89 -28.29
C ASP A 79 -58.45 29.35 -27.85
N TRP A 80 -58.37 30.50 -27.15
CA TRP A 80 -57.11 30.95 -26.55
C TRP A 80 -56.63 30.02 -25.43
N GLU A 81 -57.53 29.56 -24.56
CA GLU A 81 -57.22 28.57 -23.51
C GLU A 81 -56.75 27.25 -24.11
N SER A 82 -57.47 26.70 -25.09
CA SER A 82 -57.09 25.46 -25.79
C SER A 82 -55.71 25.56 -26.46
N ARG A 83 -55.40 26.74 -27.04
CA ARG A 83 -54.12 27.00 -27.70
C ARG A 83 -52.97 27.20 -26.71
N GLU A 84 -53.19 27.87 -25.59
CA GLU A 84 -52.17 28.02 -24.54
C GLU A 84 -51.96 26.69 -23.78
N GLU A 85 -53.00 25.88 -23.57
CA GLU A 85 -52.85 24.51 -23.08
C GLU A 85 -52.02 23.64 -24.04
N LEU A 86 -52.27 23.71 -25.35
CA LEU A 86 -51.48 22.98 -26.35
C LEU A 86 -50.01 23.40 -26.27
N ARG A 87 -49.75 24.71 -26.20
CA ARG A 87 -48.40 25.27 -26.04
C ARG A 87 -47.74 24.83 -24.73
N LEU A 88 -48.48 24.74 -23.63
CA LEU A 88 -47.97 24.23 -22.36
C LEU A 88 -47.61 22.73 -22.47
N ARG A 89 -48.44 21.92 -23.12
CA ARG A 89 -48.15 20.50 -23.40
C ARG A 89 -46.92 20.34 -24.31
N GLU A 90 -46.77 21.16 -25.34
CA GLU A 90 -45.59 21.18 -26.21
C GLU A 90 -44.31 21.57 -25.44
N LEU A 91 -44.41 22.55 -24.53
CA LEU A 91 -43.30 22.95 -23.65
C LEU A 91 -42.94 21.86 -22.62
N GLU A 92 -43.93 21.15 -22.08
CA GLU A 92 -43.72 19.99 -21.21
C GLU A 92 -43.08 18.82 -21.96
N GLU A 93 -43.52 18.53 -23.18
CA GLU A 93 -42.92 17.50 -24.02
C GLU A 93 -41.47 17.87 -24.40
N ALA A 94 -41.21 19.14 -24.75
CA ALA A 94 -39.86 19.64 -25.00
C ALA A 94 -38.96 19.52 -23.77
N ARG A 95 -39.45 19.84 -22.56
CA ARG A 95 -38.74 19.63 -21.29
C ARG A 95 -38.48 18.15 -21.02
N ALA A 96 -39.45 17.27 -21.29
CA ALA A 96 -39.29 15.82 -21.12
C ALA A 96 -38.23 15.25 -22.06
N ARG A 97 -38.24 15.65 -23.35
CA ARG A 97 -37.20 15.30 -24.33
C ARG A 97 -35.82 15.81 -23.91
N ALA A 98 -35.72 17.06 -23.44
CA ALA A 98 -34.48 17.63 -22.94
C ALA A 98 -33.94 16.87 -21.71
N ALA A 99 -34.81 16.57 -20.74
CA ALA A 99 -34.45 15.79 -19.54
C ALA A 99 -33.99 14.36 -19.90
N GLN A 100 -34.58 13.73 -20.92
CA GLN A 100 -34.13 12.42 -21.41
C GLN A 100 -32.76 12.51 -22.10
N MET A 101 -32.55 13.50 -22.98
CA MET A 101 -31.25 13.75 -23.60
C MET A 101 -30.16 14.02 -22.55
N GLU A 102 -30.50 14.74 -21.49
CA GLU A 102 -29.64 15.00 -20.33
C GLU A 102 -29.25 13.71 -19.57
N LYS A 103 -30.17 12.74 -19.40
CA LYS A 103 -29.84 11.44 -18.82
C LYS A 103 -28.88 10.66 -19.73
N THR A 104 -29.15 10.64 -21.04
CA THR A 104 -28.28 9.99 -22.03
C THR A 104 -26.88 10.61 -22.04
N MET A 105 -26.75 11.94 -22.01
CA MET A 105 -25.44 12.60 -21.93
C MET A 105 -24.69 12.31 -20.62
N ARG A 106 -25.38 12.27 -19.47
CA ARG A 106 -24.76 11.85 -18.20
C ARG A 106 -24.25 10.41 -18.27
N TRP A 107 -25.05 9.48 -18.81
CA TRP A 107 -24.63 8.09 -19.00
C TRP A 107 -23.36 7.97 -19.88
N TRP A 108 -23.31 8.65 -21.03
CA TRP A 108 -22.11 8.66 -21.87
C TRP A 108 -20.88 9.29 -21.18
N SER A 109 -21.09 10.34 -20.37
CA SER A 109 -20.04 10.94 -19.54
C SER A 109 -19.51 9.94 -18.51
N ASP A 110 -20.39 9.25 -17.79
CA ASP A 110 -20.02 8.28 -16.75
C ASP A 110 -19.31 7.06 -17.32
N CYS A 111 -19.79 6.53 -18.46
CA CYS A 111 -19.09 5.48 -19.22
C CYS A 111 -17.68 5.93 -19.63
N THR A 112 -17.54 7.16 -20.11
CA THR A 112 -16.24 7.73 -20.52
C THR A 112 -15.31 7.92 -19.31
N ALA A 113 -15.83 8.38 -18.17
CA ALA A 113 -15.09 8.55 -16.93
C ALA A 113 -14.61 7.20 -16.37
N ASN A 114 -15.50 6.20 -16.30
CA ASN A 114 -15.20 4.84 -15.85
C ASN A 114 -14.12 4.18 -16.70
N TRP A 115 -14.20 4.34 -18.03
CA TRP A 115 -13.19 3.84 -18.96
C TRP A 115 -11.83 4.54 -18.74
N ARG A 116 -11.80 5.87 -18.65
CA ARG A 116 -10.57 6.63 -18.35
C ARG A 116 -9.95 6.22 -17.01
N GLU A 117 -10.76 5.97 -15.99
CA GLU A 117 -10.29 5.54 -14.68
C GLU A 117 -9.67 4.13 -14.74
N LYS A 118 -10.36 3.15 -15.32
CA LYS A 118 -9.85 1.79 -15.53
C LYS A 118 -8.53 1.78 -16.30
N TRP A 119 -8.46 2.49 -17.43
CA TRP A 119 -7.22 2.62 -18.19
C TRP A 119 -6.12 3.40 -17.47
N SER A 120 -6.46 4.25 -16.50
CA SER A 120 -5.46 4.91 -15.64
C SER A 120 -4.92 3.96 -14.58
N LYS A 121 -5.77 3.14 -13.95
CA LYS A 121 -5.37 2.07 -13.02
C LYS A 121 -4.44 1.06 -13.69
N VAL A 122 -4.84 0.49 -14.83
CA VAL A 122 -4.01 -0.47 -15.59
C VAL A 122 -2.66 0.14 -16.01
N ARG A 123 -2.63 1.41 -16.43
CA ARG A 123 -1.36 2.11 -16.75
C ARG A 123 -0.50 2.33 -15.51
N ALA A 124 -1.11 2.66 -14.36
CA ALA A 124 -0.40 2.85 -13.10
C ALA A 124 0.20 1.54 -12.57
N GLU A 125 -0.56 0.44 -12.57
CA GLU A 125 -0.09 -0.90 -12.20
C GLU A 125 1.05 -1.38 -13.10
N ARG A 126 0.87 -1.27 -14.43
CA ARG A 126 1.93 -1.57 -15.40
C ARG A 126 3.19 -0.74 -15.18
N ASN A 127 3.06 0.54 -14.82
CA ASN A 127 4.20 1.39 -14.50
C ASN A 127 4.86 0.93 -13.19
N ARG A 128 4.08 0.67 -12.15
CA ARG A 128 4.54 0.19 -10.85
C ARG A 128 5.33 -1.13 -10.96
N ALA A 129 4.82 -2.10 -11.71
CA ALA A 129 5.53 -3.35 -11.99
C ALA A 129 6.87 -3.09 -12.74
N ARG A 130 6.93 -2.10 -13.63
CA ARG A 130 8.19 -1.67 -14.28
C ARG A 130 9.14 -0.95 -13.33
N ASP A 131 8.64 -0.21 -12.34
CA ASP A 131 9.44 0.38 -11.27
C ASP A 131 10.02 -0.70 -10.35
N GLU A 132 9.19 -1.65 -9.92
CA GLU A 132 9.57 -2.79 -9.08
C GLU A 132 10.62 -3.67 -9.78
N VAL A 133 10.44 -4.01 -11.06
CA VAL A 133 11.46 -4.74 -11.84
C VAL A 133 12.78 -3.95 -11.93
N ARG A 134 12.74 -2.62 -12.06
CA ARG A 134 13.96 -1.79 -12.03
C ARG A 134 14.63 -1.79 -10.66
N GLN A 135 13.87 -1.69 -9.58
CA GLN A 135 14.41 -1.77 -8.21
C GLN A 135 15.00 -3.14 -7.90
N LEU A 136 14.34 -4.23 -8.32
CA LEU A 136 14.85 -5.60 -8.13
C LEU A 136 16.15 -5.84 -8.89
N ARG A 137 16.27 -5.33 -10.13
CA ARG A 137 17.53 -5.36 -10.90
C ARG A 137 18.64 -4.60 -10.17
N GLN A 138 18.38 -3.37 -9.70
CA GLN A 138 19.35 -2.59 -8.95
C GLN A 138 19.80 -3.29 -7.66
N ARG A 139 18.88 -3.93 -6.92
CA ARG A 139 19.21 -4.73 -5.73
C ARG A 139 20.06 -5.96 -6.07
N LEU A 140 19.73 -6.66 -7.17
CA LEU A 140 20.52 -7.77 -7.68
C LEU A 140 21.95 -7.33 -8.02
N ASP A 141 22.11 -6.19 -8.70
CA ASP A 141 23.41 -5.63 -9.06
C ASP A 141 24.24 -5.26 -7.81
N THR A 142 23.61 -4.68 -6.79
CA THR A 142 24.26 -4.35 -5.51
C THR A 142 24.70 -5.62 -4.76
N LEU A 143 23.80 -6.58 -4.56
CA LEU A 143 24.11 -7.86 -3.89
C LEU A 143 25.18 -8.66 -4.66
N THR A 144 25.19 -8.57 -6.00
CA THR A 144 26.23 -9.19 -6.83
C THR A 144 27.59 -8.55 -6.58
N LYS A 145 27.65 -7.21 -6.47
CA LYS A 145 28.89 -6.48 -6.14
C LYS A 145 29.38 -6.82 -4.74
N GLU A 146 28.51 -6.82 -3.74
CA GLU A 146 28.83 -7.23 -2.36
C GLU A 146 29.36 -8.66 -2.32
N LEU A 147 28.70 -9.60 -3.00
CA LEU A 147 29.15 -10.99 -3.12
C LEU A 147 30.52 -11.11 -3.80
N THR A 148 30.83 -10.28 -4.81
CA THR A 148 32.19 -10.23 -5.38
C THR A 148 33.22 -9.59 -4.44
N SER A 149 32.83 -8.61 -3.62
CA SER A 149 33.69 -8.01 -2.59
C SER A 149 34.08 -9.04 -1.53
N VAL A 150 33.08 -9.71 -0.94
CA VAL A 150 33.30 -10.75 0.08
C VAL A 150 34.11 -11.93 -0.47
N ARG A 151 33.92 -12.31 -1.75
CA ARG A 151 34.77 -13.34 -2.40
C ARG A 151 36.23 -12.91 -2.51
N ARG A 152 36.48 -11.64 -2.85
CA ARG A 152 37.83 -11.06 -2.95
C ARG A 152 38.47 -10.96 -1.56
N GLU A 153 37.76 -10.44 -0.56
CA GLU A 153 38.21 -10.40 0.84
C GLU A 153 38.52 -11.80 1.39
N ARG A 154 37.70 -12.80 1.08
CA ARG A 154 37.97 -14.21 1.44
C ARG A 154 39.25 -14.74 0.77
N GLN A 155 39.56 -14.31 -0.45
CA GLN A 155 40.77 -14.71 -1.16
C GLN A 155 42.01 -14.01 -0.60
N GLU A 156 41.90 -12.72 -0.26
CA GLU A 156 42.92 -11.93 0.44
C GLU A 156 43.26 -12.59 1.79
N LEU A 157 42.27 -12.78 2.67
CA LEU A 157 42.43 -13.45 3.97
C LEU A 157 42.97 -14.89 3.86
N ALA A 158 42.62 -15.62 2.79
CA ALA A 158 43.18 -16.95 2.54
C ALA A 158 44.67 -16.88 2.17
N SER A 159 45.08 -15.90 1.36
CA SER A 159 46.49 -15.66 1.03
C SER A 159 47.29 -15.19 2.24
N GLU A 160 46.74 -14.31 3.07
CA GLU A 160 47.34 -13.86 4.33
C GLU A 160 47.54 -15.03 5.29
N ASN A 161 46.52 -15.86 5.50
CA ASN A 161 46.63 -17.09 6.31
C ASN A 161 47.73 -18.01 5.81
N GLU A 162 47.89 -18.15 4.49
CA GLU A 162 48.95 -18.99 3.93
C GLU A 162 50.34 -18.38 4.14
N THR A 163 50.50 -17.07 3.99
CA THR A 163 51.77 -16.40 4.35
C THR A 163 52.10 -16.53 5.84
N LEU A 164 51.11 -16.42 6.72
CA LEU A 164 51.28 -16.60 8.17
C LEU A 164 51.62 -18.05 8.53
N ARG A 165 51.07 -19.06 7.82
CA ARG A 165 51.50 -20.46 7.97
C ARG A 165 52.95 -20.67 7.57
N LEU A 166 53.37 -20.10 6.43
CA LEU A 166 54.75 -20.18 5.96
C LEU A 166 55.72 -19.48 6.90
N GLU A 167 55.35 -18.33 7.47
CA GLU A 167 56.16 -17.66 8.49
C GLU A 167 56.20 -18.45 9.81
N THR A 168 55.06 -19.02 10.24
CA THR A 168 55.00 -19.91 11.42
C THR A 168 55.93 -21.12 11.22
N LEU A 169 55.93 -21.73 10.04
CA LEU A 169 56.85 -22.81 9.66
C LEU A 169 58.32 -22.34 9.64
N ARG A 170 58.62 -21.13 9.15
CA ARG A 170 59.98 -20.55 9.19
C ARG A 170 60.47 -20.36 10.62
N LEU A 171 59.59 -19.90 11.52
CA LEU A 171 59.90 -19.69 12.94
C LEU A 171 60.06 -21.02 13.70
N HIS A 172 59.20 -22.01 13.45
CA HIS A 172 59.36 -23.37 14.02
C HIS A 172 60.60 -24.09 13.48
N GLY A 173 60.97 -23.85 12.22
CA GLY A 173 62.23 -24.33 11.62
C GLY A 173 63.49 -23.79 12.30
N GLY A 174 63.39 -22.70 13.06
CA GLY A 174 64.47 -22.20 13.92
C GLY A 174 64.58 -22.90 15.28
N HIS A 175 63.62 -23.74 15.65
CA HIS A 175 63.54 -24.39 16.97
C HIS A 175 63.62 -25.94 16.90
N ALA A 176 63.61 -26.52 15.70
CA ALA A 176 63.61 -27.97 15.46
C ALA A 176 65.02 -28.56 15.30
N ALA A 177 65.87 -28.38 16.32
CA ALA A 177 67.25 -28.91 16.35
C ALA A 177 67.54 -29.82 17.56
N VAL A 178 66.51 -30.35 18.23
CA VAL A 178 66.61 -31.43 19.23
C VAL A 178 65.42 -32.39 19.05
N ASP A 179 65.69 -33.68 19.17
CA ASP A 179 64.79 -34.84 19.17
C ASP A 179 63.96 -35.16 17.91
N ALA A 180 64.50 -36.12 17.15
CA ALA A 180 63.76 -36.94 16.20
C ALA A 180 64.17 -38.42 16.30
N PRO A 181 63.21 -39.36 16.37
CA PRO A 181 63.41 -40.73 15.92
C PRO A 181 62.54 -41.05 14.66
N PRO A 182 63.09 -41.70 13.61
CA PRO A 182 62.38 -42.03 12.37
C PRO A 182 62.02 -43.55 12.29
N PRO A 183 61.52 -44.08 11.16
CA PRO A 183 60.23 -43.75 10.55
C PRO A 183 59.41 -45.02 10.19
N SER A 184 58.12 -44.87 9.87
CA SER A 184 57.41 -45.85 9.04
C SER A 184 56.45 -45.16 8.08
N ALA A 185 56.58 -45.49 6.80
CA ALA A 185 55.96 -44.75 5.70
C ALA A 185 54.75 -45.51 5.13
N THR A 186 53.60 -44.83 5.04
CA THR A 186 52.78 -44.87 3.81
C THR A 186 51.89 -43.63 3.73
N SER A 187 51.83 -43.05 2.54
CA SER A 187 51.03 -41.89 2.16
C SER A 187 50.20 -42.27 0.92
N PRO A 188 49.33 -41.41 0.35
CA PRO A 188 48.37 -40.47 0.98
C PRO A 188 46.96 -40.56 0.35
N SER A 189 45.95 -39.93 0.96
CA SER A 189 45.04 -38.99 0.23
C SER A 189 44.06 -38.24 1.15
N SER A 190 44.02 -36.91 0.98
CA SER A 190 42.89 -35.98 1.26
C SER A 190 42.04 -36.19 2.53
N SER A 191 42.26 -35.45 3.62
CA SER A 191 41.73 -34.08 3.89
C SER A 191 40.20 -33.97 4.00
N SER A 192 39.56 -33.36 4.99
CA SER A 192 39.93 -32.81 6.31
C SER A 192 38.67 -32.14 6.90
N SER A 193 38.22 -32.69 8.03
CA SER A 193 37.47 -32.16 9.19
C SER A 193 37.74 -30.67 9.58
N PRO A 194 37.21 -30.12 10.71
CA PRO A 194 35.83 -30.10 11.27
C PRO A 194 35.43 -28.76 12.00
N ALA A 195 34.28 -28.77 12.69
CA ALA A 195 33.98 -28.16 14.01
C ALA A 195 33.76 -26.62 14.21
N HIS A 196 32.58 -26.31 14.80
CA HIS A 196 32.31 -25.62 16.09
C HIS A 196 33.46 -24.88 16.85
N PRO A 197 33.20 -23.82 17.68
CA PRO A 197 32.09 -23.79 18.66
C PRO A 197 31.44 -22.44 19.12
N ARG A 198 30.30 -22.61 19.81
CA ARG A 198 29.69 -21.82 20.93
C ARG A 198 29.92 -20.30 21.08
N GLY A 199 28.78 -19.58 21.18
CA GLY A 199 28.43 -18.86 22.42
C GLY A 199 28.05 -17.38 22.31
N GLY A 200 26.83 -17.02 22.70
CA GLY A 200 26.38 -15.62 22.87
C GLY A 200 24.87 -15.46 22.67
N ALA A 201 24.15 -14.97 23.68
CA ALA A 201 22.68 -14.91 23.67
C ALA A 201 22.14 -13.54 23.27
N SER A 202 20.96 -13.50 22.63
CA SER A 202 19.89 -12.55 22.97
C SER A 202 18.56 -12.88 22.29
N SER A 203 17.48 -12.46 22.95
CA SER A 203 16.06 -12.70 22.69
C SER A 203 15.51 -12.14 21.38
N SER A 204 14.55 -12.86 20.77
CA SER A 204 13.24 -12.28 20.39
C SER A 204 12.20 -13.35 20.05
N SER A 205 10.92 -13.05 20.31
CA SER A 205 9.78 -13.97 20.27
C SER A 205 9.00 -13.91 18.95
N SER A 206 8.40 -15.02 18.52
CA SER A 206 7.07 -15.16 17.87
C SER A 206 6.97 -16.42 16.96
N PRO A 207 5.75 -16.94 16.69
CA PRO A 207 5.56 -18.39 16.51
C PRO A 207 5.31 -18.86 15.06
N SER A 208 5.42 -20.18 14.88
CA SER A 208 4.93 -20.90 13.68
C SER A 208 3.64 -21.65 13.99
N ILE A 209 2.68 -21.58 13.06
CA ILE A 209 1.32 -22.11 13.19
C ILE A 209 1.23 -23.51 12.53
N PRO A 210 0.66 -24.54 13.19
CA PRO A 210 0.18 -25.76 12.53
C PRO A 210 -1.31 -25.62 12.13
N PRO A 211 -1.78 -26.36 11.10
CA PRO A 211 -3.15 -26.23 10.59
C PRO A 211 -4.18 -26.94 11.48
N SER A 212 -5.35 -26.32 11.62
CA SER A 212 -6.51 -26.88 12.31
C SER A 212 -7.70 -27.02 11.36
N SER A 213 -8.41 -28.15 11.45
CA SER A 213 -9.79 -28.31 10.98
C SER A 213 -10.67 -28.71 12.17
N PRO A 214 -11.96 -28.30 12.21
CA PRO A 214 -12.72 -28.29 13.45
C PRO A 214 -13.48 -29.58 13.73
N ALA A 215 -13.55 -29.95 15.00
CA ALA A 215 -14.58 -30.84 15.54
C ALA A 215 -15.29 -30.09 16.68
N SER A 216 -16.55 -29.72 16.46
CA SER A 216 -17.35 -29.04 17.48
C SER A 216 -17.88 -30.04 18.51
N SER A 217 -17.75 -29.68 19.79
CA SER A 217 -18.28 -30.44 20.92
C SER A 217 -19.79 -30.25 21.08
N ALA A 218 -20.46 -31.31 21.53
CA ALA A 218 -21.82 -31.26 22.06
C ALA A 218 -21.83 -31.81 23.50
N SER A 219 -22.51 -31.10 24.38
CA SER A 219 -22.88 -31.49 25.75
C SER A 219 -24.37 -31.11 25.90
N SER A 220 -25.23 -31.74 26.70
CA SER A 220 -25.07 -32.71 27.79
C SER A 220 -26.41 -33.45 28.02
N SER A 221 -26.40 -34.46 28.92
CA SER A 221 -27.54 -34.95 29.74
C SER A 221 -28.49 -35.98 29.07
N GLN A 222 -28.51 -37.25 29.49
CA GLN A 222 -29.22 -37.84 30.67
C GLN A 222 -30.76 -37.89 30.49
N VAL A 223 -31.53 -38.97 30.76
CA VAL A 223 -31.29 -40.27 31.46
C VAL A 223 -32.35 -41.36 31.10
N HIS A 224 -31.99 -42.63 31.34
CA HIS A 224 -32.81 -43.80 31.76
C HIS A 224 -33.89 -44.50 30.87
N ALA A 225 -33.57 -45.77 30.58
CA ALA A 225 -34.31 -47.02 30.92
C ALA A 225 -35.38 -47.66 30.00
N ASP A 226 -35.19 -48.98 29.83
CA ASP A 226 -36.08 -50.12 29.53
C ASP A 226 -37.49 -49.96 28.91
N GLY A 227 -37.79 -50.82 27.93
CA GLY A 227 -39.15 -51.07 27.44
C GLY A 227 -39.21 -52.15 26.35
N LYS A 228 -40.21 -53.05 26.41
CA LYS A 228 -40.30 -54.27 25.58
C LYS A 228 -41.68 -54.39 24.90
N LEU A 229 -41.67 -54.66 23.59
CA LEU A 229 -42.74 -55.22 22.73
C LEU A 229 -44.03 -54.40 22.49
N ASP A 230 -44.74 -54.88 21.46
CA ASP A 230 -46.02 -54.46 20.86
C ASP A 230 -46.05 -53.10 20.11
N GLY A 231 -46.70 -52.99 18.94
CA GLY A 231 -47.30 -54.04 18.10
C GLY A 231 -48.46 -53.53 17.23
N VAL A 232 -48.38 -53.77 15.90
CA VAL A 232 -49.50 -53.69 14.92
C VAL A 232 -49.99 -52.22 14.69
N ASP A 233 -50.25 -51.70 13.49
CA ASP A 233 -51.10 -52.25 12.43
C ASP A 233 -50.83 -51.55 11.06
N ARG A 234 -50.57 -52.30 9.97
CA ARG A 234 -51.49 -52.45 8.81
C ARG A 234 -50.87 -52.96 7.50
N VAL A 235 -51.33 -54.17 7.13
CA VAL A 235 -51.89 -54.57 5.81
C VAL A 235 -51.00 -54.55 4.55
N GLY A 236 -50.86 -55.75 3.94
CA GLY A 236 -51.22 -55.94 2.52
C GLY A 236 -50.22 -56.68 1.63
N GLU A 237 -50.22 -58.02 1.64
CA GLU A 237 -49.38 -58.86 0.75
C GLU A 237 -49.92 -59.00 -0.69
N GLY A 238 -49.01 -59.39 -1.62
CA GLY A 238 -49.38 -60.03 -2.90
C GLY A 238 -48.25 -60.14 -3.94
N PRO A 239 -47.45 -61.22 -3.98
CA PRO A 239 -46.47 -61.55 -5.03
C PRO A 239 -47.01 -62.69 -5.96
N PRO A 240 -46.24 -63.39 -6.84
CA PRO A 240 -44.84 -63.22 -7.29
C PRO A 240 -44.67 -63.25 -8.84
N GLY A 241 -43.43 -63.13 -9.36
CA GLY A 241 -43.16 -63.50 -10.77
C GLY A 241 -41.76 -63.23 -11.34
N SER A 242 -40.94 -64.28 -11.42
CA SER A 242 -39.77 -64.47 -12.34
C SER A 242 -38.45 -63.73 -12.04
N PRO A 243 -37.29 -64.44 -12.00
CA PRO A 243 -35.96 -63.85 -11.83
C PRO A 243 -35.27 -63.51 -13.16
N GLU A 244 -34.51 -62.42 -13.16
CA GLU A 244 -33.56 -62.04 -14.21
C GLU A 244 -32.17 -62.67 -13.91
N PRO A 245 -31.47 -63.26 -14.89
CA PRO A 245 -30.26 -64.04 -14.61
C PRO A 245 -28.96 -63.22 -14.63
N GLU A 246 -28.07 -63.51 -13.68
CA GLU A 246 -26.64 -63.12 -13.70
C GLU A 246 -25.90 -63.71 -14.91
N PRO A 247 -24.78 -63.09 -15.36
CA PRO A 247 -24.06 -63.52 -16.55
C PRO A 247 -23.38 -64.89 -16.37
N VAL A 248 -23.64 -65.80 -17.31
CA VAL A 248 -23.12 -67.16 -17.32
C VAL A 248 -21.72 -67.20 -17.94
N ARG A 249 -20.84 -68.00 -17.34
CA ARG A 249 -19.44 -68.24 -17.75
C ARG A 249 -19.31 -68.73 -19.20
N ASP A 250 -18.25 -68.28 -19.87
CA ASP A 250 -17.76 -68.87 -21.12
C ASP A 250 -17.48 -70.38 -20.97
N VAL A 251 -18.02 -71.18 -21.88
CA VAL A 251 -17.75 -72.62 -21.98
C VAL A 251 -17.61 -73.05 -23.46
N ASP A 252 -16.43 -73.54 -23.81
CA ASP A 252 -16.12 -74.45 -24.92
C ASP A 252 -16.54 -74.10 -26.37
N LEU A 253 -15.98 -73.01 -26.93
CA LEU A 253 -15.95 -72.84 -28.40
C LEU A 253 -14.86 -73.71 -29.10
N ASP A 254 -13.79 -74.11 -28.39
CA ASP A 254 -12.72 -74.93 -28.98
C ASP A 254 -13.09 -76.41 -29.15
N ARG A 255 -14.05 -76.92 -28.35
CA ARG A 255 -14.48 -78.33 -28.42
C ARG A 255 -15.26 -78.64 -29.71
N GLN A 256 -15.88 -77.63 -30.31
CA GLN A 256 -16.74 -77.79 -31.50
C GLN A 256 -15.95 -77.79 -32.82
N LYS A 257 -14.84 -77.03 -32.90
CA LYS A 257 -13.90 -77.07 -34.05
C LYS A 257 -13.25 -78.45 -34.23
N MET A 258 -12.81 -79.07 -33.13
CA MET A 258 -12.15 -80.38 -33.15
C MET A 258 -13.08 -81.57 -33.49
N ALA A 259 -14.40 -81.37 -33.49
CA ALA A 259 -15.37 -82.36 -33.95
C ALA A 259 -15.55 -82.31 -35.47
N GLN A 260 -15.81 -81.13 -36.03
CA GLN A 260 -16.07 -80.96 -37.47
C GLN A 260 -14.85 -81.27 -38.35
N GLN A 261 -13.63 -81.09 -37.83
CA GLN A 261 -12.40 -81.41 -38.56
C GLN A 261 -12.17 -82.93 -38.71
N LYS A 262 -12.66 -83.76 -37.77
CA LYS A 262 -12.52 -85.23 -37.83
C LYS A 262 -13.49 -85.89 -38.80
N ASP A 263 -14.69 -85.33 -38.96
CA ASP A 263 -15.68 -85.86 -39.92
C ASP A 263 -15.27 -85.63 -41.38
N LEU A 264 -14.38 -84.65 -41.66
CA LEU A 264 -13.83 -84.42 -43.00
C LEU A 264 -12.72 -85.44 -43.37
N GLU A 265 -11.79 -85.72 -42.46
CA GLU A 265 -10.69 -86.67 -42.71
C GLU A 265 -11.17 -88.12 -42.92
N VAL A 266 -12.25 -88.51 -42.23
CA VAL A 266 -12.88 -89.84 -42.40
C VAL A 266 -13.51 -89.99 -43.79
N LEU A 267 -14.02 -88.91 -44.38
CA LEU A 267 -14.64 -88.96 -45.72
C LEU A 267 -13.60 -88.93 -46.86
N GLU A 268 -12.47 -88.25 -46.69
CA GLU A 268 -11.35 -88.30 -47.66
C GLU A 268 -10.69 -89.69 -47.71
N SER A 269 -10.60 -90.37 -46.55
CA SER A 269 -9.97 -91.69 -46.41
C SER A 269 -10.68 -92.83 -47.15
N VAL A 270 -11.98 -92.69 -47.43
CA VAL A 270 -12.79 -93.72 -48.13
C VAL A 270 -12.74 -93.56 -49.66
N LEU A 271 -12.33 -92.41 -50.19
CA LEU A 271 -12.36 -92.09 -51.63
C LEU A 271 -11.01 -92.21 -52.36
N ARG A 272 -9.92 -92.61 -51.69
CA ARG A 272 -8.59 -92.80 -52.32
C ARG A 272 -8.24 -94.24 -52.75
N SER A 273 -9.12 -95.22 -52.61
CA SER A 273 -8.81 -96.65 -52.84
C SER A 273 -9.39 -97.24 -54.14
N ARG A 274 -9.23 -96.56 -55.29
CA ARG A 274 -9.53 -97.16 -56.61
C ARG A 274 -8.77 -96.48 -57.77
N ALA A 275 -8.26 -97.32 -58.68
CA ALA A 275 -7.76 -97.04 -60.05
C ALA A 275 -6.32 -96.47 -60.20
N PRO A 276 -5.64 -96.66 -61.35
CA PRO A 276 -5.83 -97.64 -62.44
C PRO A 276 -4.51 -98.37 -62.83
N ASP A 277 -4.39 -98.76 -64.12
CA ASP A 277 -3.23 -99.29 -64.88
C ASP A 277 -2.95 -100.81 -64.73
N GLY A 278 -2.73 -101.59 -65.79
CA GLY A 278 -2.80 -101.32 -67.24
C GLY A 278 -2.24 -102.50 -68.06
N ASP A 279 -2.82 -102.79 -69.24
CA ASP A 279 -2.33 -103.65 -70.35
C ASP A 279 -1.83 -105.09 -70.01
N THR A 280 -2.45 -106.20 -70.44
CA THR A 280 -2.38 -106.85 -71.79
C THR A 280 -3.15 -108.20 -71.74
N GLN A 281 -3.48 -109.00 -72.77
CA GLN A 281 -3.47 -108.94 -74.26
C GLN A 281 -4.55 -109.94 -74.78
N GLU A 282 -4.96 -109.86 -76.07
CA GLU A 282 -5.87 -110.82 -76.72
C GLU A 282 -5.27 -112.22 -77.01
N ALA A 283 -6.10 -113.28 -77.09
CA ALA A 283 -6.03 -114.32 -78.14
C ALA A 283 -7.23 -115.32 -78.17
N TRP A 284 -8.13 -115.12 -79.14
CA TRP A 284 -8.87 -116.07 -79.99
C TRP A 284 -9.01 -117.60 -79.70
N ALA A 285 -10.29 -118.02 -79.65
CA ALA A 285 -10.95 -119.00 -80.55
C ALA A 285 -10.87 -120.55 -80.40
N ILE A 286 -12.09 -121.13 -80.35
CA ILE A 286 -12.61 -122.31 -81.10
C ILE A 286 -11.97 -123.70 -80.89
N THR A 287 -12.81 -124.66 -80.50
CA THR A 287 -12.98 -125.95 -81.21
C THR A 287 -14.39 -126.51 -80.99
N SER A 288 -14.94 -127.17 -82.00
CA SER A 288 -16.25 -127.85 -81.97
C SER A 288 -16.16 -129.17 -82.76
N ARG A 289 -17.20 -130.03 -82.64
CA ARG A 289 -17.46 -131.22 -83.49
C ARG A 289 -16.54 -132.43 -83.20
N SER A 290 -16.90 -133.69 -83.44
CA SER A 290 -18.07 -134.37 -84.05
C SER A 290 -18.31 -135.70 -83.30
N SER A 291 -19.53 -136.19 -83.09
CA SER A 291 -20.26 -137.13 -83.98
C SER A 291 -19.44 -138.28 -84.60
N SER A 292 -19.85 -139.53 -84.33
CA SER A 292 -19.96 -140.63 -85.32
C SER A 292 -20.59 -141.88 -84.68
N GLY A 293 -21.58 -142.49 -85.34
CA GLY A 293 -21.93 -143.91 -85.18
C GLY A 293 -21.41 -144.72 -86.38
N PRO A 294 -21.51 -146.07 -86.37
CA PRO A 294 -21.93 -146.73 -87.62
C PRO A 294 -22.76 -148.04 -87.48
N SER A 295 -23.91 -148.06 -88.20
CA SER A 295 -24.43 -149.10 -89.13
C SER A 295 -24.38 -150.64 -88.91
N ARG A 296 -25.38 -151.30 -89.54
CA ARG A 296 -25.46 -152.70 -90.07
C ARG A 296 -25.70 -153.83 -89.05
N GLN A 297 -26.44 -154.92 -89.32
CA GLN A 297 -26.98 -155.57 -90.56
C GLN A 297 -28.15 -156.51 -90.15
N GLU A 298 -29.41 -156.37 -90.60
CA GLU A 298 -30.06 -156.92 -91.81
C GLU A 298 -30.08 -158.47 -91.99
N ARG A 299 -31.29 -159.10 -92.01
CA ARG A 299 -31.64 -160.21 -92.95
C ARG A 299 -33.14 -160.59 -93.04
N SER A 300 -33.74 -160.40 -94.24
CA SER A 300 -34.85 -161.16 -94.89
C SER A 300 -36.13 -161.51 -94.10
N ARG A 301 -37.35 -161.13 -94.57
CA ARG A 301 -37.97 -161.72 -95.78
C ARG A 301 -39.21 -160.96 -96.33
N GLN A 302 -38.97 -160.11 -97.33
CA GLN A 302 -39.84 -159.79 -98.48
C GLN A 302 -41.30 -159.26 -98.31
N LEU A 303 -41.47 -158.01 -98.79
CA LEU A 303 -42.57 -157.52 -99.66
C LEU A 303 -43.80 -156.76 -99.09
N TRP A 304 -43.83 -156.32 -97.82
CA TRP A 304 -44.89 -155.41 -97.34
C TRP A 304 -44.49 -154.31 -96.31
N GLU A 305 -43.20 -153.98 -96.13
CA GLU A 305 -42.74 -153.04 -95.07
C GLU A 305 -42.34 -151.62 -95.54
N ASP A 306 -42.13 -151.38 -96.84
CA ASP A 306 -41.54 -150.11 -97.36
C ASP A 306 -42.42 -148.85 -97.22
N ILE A 307 -43.69 -148.98 -96.82
CA ILE A 307 -44.61 -147.85 -96.65
C ILE A 307 -44.53 -147.25 -95.23
N SER A 308 -44.14 -148.03 -94.23
CA SER A 308 -44.16 -147.58 -92.81
C SER A 308 -42.90 -146.82 -92.39
N THR A 309 -41.75 -147.07 -93.01
CA THR A 309 -40.45 -146.47 -92.63
C THR A 309 -40.25 -145.06 -93.18
N VAL A 310 -40.77 -144.79 -94.38
CA VAL A 310 -40.78 -143.45 -95.00
C VAL A 310 -41.58 -142.45 -94.16
N GLU A 311 -42.66 -142.91 -93.52
CA GLU A 311 -43.49 -142.11 -92.63
C GLU A 311 -42.75 -141.76 -91.32
N GLU A 312 -42.00 -142.71 -90.75
CA GLU A 312 -41.14 -142.47 -89.58
C GLU A 312 -40.01 -141.47 -89.87
N ASP A 313 -39.23 -141.65 -90.94
CA ASP A 313 -38.10 -140.75 -91.22
C ASP A 313 -38.55 -139.35 -91.66
N SER A 314 -39.70 -139.25 -92.33
CA SER A 314 -40.38 -137.96 -92.56
C SER A 314 -40.74 -137.28 -91.23
N SER A 315 -41.28 -138.03 -90.25
CA SER A 315 -41.57 -137.49 -88.92
C SER A 315 -40.30 -137.01 -88.18
N ARG A 316 -39.18 -137.71 -88.32
CA ARG A 316 -37.87 -137.33 -87.73
C ARG A 316 -37.30 -136.07 -88.39
N LEU A 317 -37.38 -135.96 -89.71
CA LEU A 317 -36.97 -134.76 -90.45
C LEU A 317 -37.79 -133.54 -90.02
N ASN A 318 -39.12 -133.69 -89.95
CA ASN A 318 -40.02 -132.63 -89.49
C ASN A 318 -39.76 -132.23 -88.03
N ALA A 319 -39.46 -133.18 -87.14
CA ALA A 319 -39.08 -132.89 -85.76
C ALA A 319 -37.74 -132.13 -85.65
N LEU A 320 -36.75 -132.47 -86.48
CA LEU A 320 -35.47 -131.73 -86.55
C LEU A 320 -35.65 -130.33 -87.15
N GLN A 321 -36.49 -130.18 -88.18
CA GLN A 321 -36.83 -128.90 -88.78
C GLN A 321 -37.55 -127.99 -87.77
N LEU A 322 -38.55 -128.52 -87.05
CA LEU A 322 -39.25 -127.76 -86.01
C LEU A 322 -38.28 -127.30 -84.90
N ARG A 323 -37.37 -128.18 -84.44
CA ARG A 323 -36.33 -127.80 -83.46
C ARG A 323 -35.33 -126.78 -84.00
N LEU A 324 -35.02 -126.81 -85.29
CA LEU A 324 -34.19 -125.80 -85.94
C LEU A 324 -34.91 -124.46 -85.98
N ASP A 325 -36.17 -124.43 -86.43
CA ASP A 325 -36.99 -123.21 -86.52
C ASP A 325 -37.28 -122.61 -85.12
N GLU A 326 -37.52 -123.46 -84.12
CA GLU A 326 -37.54 -123.08 -82.70
C GLU A 326 -36.21 -122.45 -82.26
N SER A 327 -35.07 -123.07 -82.58
CA SER A 327 -33.76 -122.53 -82.20
C SER A 327 -33.43 -121.19 -82.90
N GLN A 328 -33.83 -121.04 -84.17
CA GLN A 328 -33.67 -119.77 -84.91
C GLN A 328 -34.57 -118.67 -84.34
N LYS A 329 -35.81 -119.02 -83.97
CA LYS A 329 -36.75 -118.11 -83.30
C LYS A 329 -36.25 -117.69 -81.92
N VAL A 330 -35.63 -118.61 -81.15
CA VAL A 330 -34.94 -118.29 -79.89
C VAL A 330 -33.77 -117.34 -80.15
N LEU A 331 -32.88 -117.62 -81.12
CA LEU A 331 -31.75 -116.74 -81.45
C LEU A 331 -32.17 -115.34 -81.95
N LEU A 332 -33.27 -115.24 -82.71
CA LEU A 332 -33.83 -113.95 -83.11
C LEU A 332 -34.35 -113.18 -81.89
N LYS A 333 -35.11 -113.84 -81.03
CA LYS A 333 -35.59 -113.25 -79.78
C LYS A 333 -34.43 -112.82 -78.87
N GLU A 334 -33.40 -113.64 -78.71
CA GLU A 334 -32.19 -113.27 -77.95
C GLU A 334 -31.46 -112.05 -78.54
N ARG A 335 -31.47 -111.87 -79.87
CA ARG A 335 -30.93 -110.66 -80.52
C ARG A 335 -31.80 -109.44 -80.28
N GLU A 336 -33.12 -109.59 -80.34
CA GLU A 336 -34.09 -108.52 -80.04
C GLU A 336 -34.00 -108.10 -78.56
N ASP A 337 -33.98 -109.08 -77.64
CA ASP A 337 -33.80 -108.89 -76.20
C ASP A 337 -32.43 -108.23 -75.92
N LYS A 338 -31.34 -108.67 -76.58
CA LYS A 338 -30.02 -108.01 -76.48
C LYS A 338 -30.07 -106.55 -76.95
N LEU A 339 -30.73 -106.24 -78.07
CA LEU A 339 -30.87 -104.87 -78.56
C LEU A 339 -31.75 -104.01 -77.63
N ALA A 340 -32.81 -104.59 -77.04
CA ALA A 340 -33.64 -103.92 -76.06
C ALA A 340 -32.88 -103.63 -74.76
N LEU A 341 -32.06 -104.59 -74.29
CA LEU A 341 -31.15 -104.42 -73.16
C LEU A 341 -30.08 -103.36 -73.45
N SER A 342 -29.43 -103.38 -74.62
CA SER A 342 -28.45 -102.35 -75.04
C SER A 342 -29.06 -100.94 -75.01
N LYS A 343 -30.23 -100.75 -75.63
CA LYS A 343 -30.97 -99.47 -75.56
C LYS A 343 -31.41 -99.10 -74.15
N SER A 344 -31.61 -100.07 -73.26
CA SER A 344 -31.91 -99.80 -71.86
C SER A 344 -30.67 -99.41 -71.06
N ILE A 345 -29.50 -99.97 -71.38
CA ILE A 345 -28.21 -99.57 -70.82
C ILE A 345 -27.89 -98.14 -71.26
N GLU A 346 -27.95 -97.84 -72.56
CA GLU A 346 -27.72 -96.48 -73.10
C GLU A 346 -28.62 -95.43 -72.45
N ARG A 347 -29.91 -95.73 -72.22
CA ARG A 347 -30.81 -94.84 -71.48
C ARG A 347 -30.41 -94.65 -70.03
N LEU A 348 -30.08 -95.74 -69.33
CA LEU A 348 -29.63 -95.68 -67.93
C LEU A 348 -28.28 -94.94 -67.78
N GLU A 349 -27.38 -95.04 -68.76
CA GLU A 349 -26.13 -94.29 -68.84
C GLU A 349 -26.38 -92.79 -69.11
N ALA A 350 -27.32 -92.45 -70.00
CA ALA A 350 -27.75 -91.07 -70.24
C ALA A 350 -28.43 -90.47 -68.99
N GLU A 351 -29.31 -91.23 -68.32
CA GLU A 351 -29.92 -90.83 -67.04
C GLU A 351 -28.84 -90.65 -65.96
N LEU A 352 -27.87 -91.56 -65.86
CA LEU A 352 -26.76 -91.47 -64.91
C LEU A 352 -25.88 -90.22 -65.15
N THR A 353 -25.56 -89.90 -66.40
CA THR A 353 -24.82 -88.65 -66.72
C THR A 353 -25.65 -87.41 -66.43
N GLN A 354 -26.95 -87.41 -66.74
CA GLN A 354 -27.85 -86.31 -66.39
C GLN A 354 -27.93 -86.08 -64.87
N TRP A 355 -28.03 -87.15 -64.07
CA TRP A 355 -28.04 -87.07 -62.61
C TRP A 355 -26.70 -86.60 -62.03
N LYS A 356 -25.56 -86.96 -62.64
CA LYS A 356 -24.25 -86.39 -62.28
C LYS A 356 -24.20 -84.89 -62.51
N CYS A 357 -24.60 -84.39 -63.69
CA CYS A 357 -24.62 -82.96 -63.96
C CYS A 357 -25.54 -82.19 -63.00
N LYS A 358 -26.76 -82.70 -62.75
CA LYS A 358 -27.69 -82.14 -61.75
C LYS A 358 -27.08 -82.08 -60.34
N TYR A 359 -26.35 -83.13 -59.94
CA TYR A 359 -25.65 -83.16 -58.65
C TYR A 359 -24.53 -82.12 -58.57
N GLU A 360 -23.74 -81.96 -59.64
CA GLU A 360 -22.69 -80.94 -59.72
C GLU A 360 -23.25 -79.51 -59.69
N GLU A 361 -24.36 -79.24 -60.39
CA GLU A 361 -25.07 -77.96 -60.36
C GLU A 361 -25.65 -77.67 -58.97
N LEU A 362 -26.27 -78.66 -58.33
CA LEU A 362 -26.78 -78.54 -56.95
C LEU A 362 -25.63 -78.32 -55.95
N SER A 363 -24.47 -78.95 -56.17
CA SER A 363 -23.26 -78.76 -55.36
C SER A 363 -22.69 -77.34 -55.50
N LYS A 364 -22.61 -76.82 -56.74
CA LYS A 364 -22.17 -75.43 -57.03
C LYS A 364 -23.11 -74.40 -56.41
N THR A 365 -24.41 -74.51 -56.66
CA THR A 365 -25.42 -73.59 -56.09
C THR A 365 -25.47 -73.65 -54.56
N LYS A 366 -25.31 -74.83 -53.94
CA LYS A 366 -25.10 -74.96 -52.49
C LYS A 366 -23.84 -74.22 -52.02
N GLN A 367 -22.71 -74.36 -52.74
CA GLN A 367 -21.47 -73.67 -52.38
C GLN A 367 -21.58 -72.14 -52.54
N GLU A 368 -22.28 -71.67 -53.56
CA GLU A 368 -22.58 -70.25 -53.78
C GLU A 368 -23.49 -69.68 -52.69
N ALA A 369 -24.56 -70.38 -52.33
CA ALA A 369 -25.44 -69.99 -51.22
C ALA A 369 -24.68 -69.95 -49.88
N LEU A 370 -23.76 -70.89 -49.63
CA LEU A 370 -22.89 -70.85 -48.45
C LEU A 370 -21.91 -69.66 -48.46
N LYS A 371 -21.34 -69.31 -49.62
CA LYS A 371 -20.50 -68.10 -49.78
C LYS A 371 -21.30 -66.82 -49.51
N GLN A 372 -22.50 -66.72 -50.09
CA GLN A 372 -23.41 -65.57 -49.87
C GLN A 372 -23.83 -65.45 -48.40
N LEU A 373 -24.16 -66.58 -47.75
CA LEU A 373 -24.49 -66.61 -46.32
C LEU A 373 -23.31 -66.18 -45.44
N ASN A 374 -22.08 -66.58 -45.78
CA ASN A 374 -20.90 -66.17 -45.04
C ASN A 374 -20.59 -64.68 -45.23
N LEU A 375 -20.67 -64.17 -46.47
CA LEU A 375 -20.51 -62.73 -46.74
C LEU A 375 -21.56 -61.90 -46.00
N LEU A 376 -22.82 -62.35 -45.95
CA LEU A 376 -23.88 -61.67 -45.20
C LEU A 376 -23.63 -61.69 -43.69
N LYS A 377 -23.08 -62.78 -43.15
CA LYS A 377 -22.65 -62.86 -41.74
C LYS A 377 -21.48 -61.92 -41.45
N GLU A 378 -20.48 -61.86 -42.32
CA GLU A 378 -19.35 -60.92 -42.22
C GLU A 378 -19.86 -59.47 -42.25
N MET A 379 -20.71 -59.11 -43.20
CA MET A 379 -21.33 -57.78 -43.27
C MET A 379 -22.15 -57.42 -42.02
N HIS A 380 -22.96 -58.35 -41.49
CA HIS A 380 -23.71 -58.13 -40.25
C HIS A 380 -22.78 -58.03 -39.03
N GLN A 381 -21.67 -58.77 -39.00
CA GLN A 381 -20.69 -58.72 -37.93
C GLN A 381 -19.90 -57.40 -37.94
N ASP A 382 -19.51 -56.92 -39.11
CA ASP A 382 -18.91 -55.60 -39.30
C ASP A 382 -19.85 -54.47 -38.84
N GLU A 383 -21.14 -54.58 -39.18
CA GLU A 383 -22.14 -53.57 -38.81
C GLU A 383 -22.44 -53.58 -37.30
N LEU A 384 -22.51 -54.77 -36.68
CA LEU A 384 -22.57 -54.88 -35.21
C LEU A 384 -21.31 -54.31 -34.55
N GLY A 385 -20.14 -54.44 -35.19
CA GLY A 385 -18.89 -53.81 -34.77
C GLY A 385 -19.01 -52.29 -34.74
N ARG A 386 -19.41 -51.66 -35.86
CA ARG A 386 -19.63 -50.20 -35.96
C ARG A 386 -20.64 -49.70 -34.92
N ILE A 387 -21.78 -50.36 -34.79
CA ILE A 387 -22.82 -49.98 -33.81
C ILE A 387 -22.29 -50.07 -32.37
N SER A 388 -21.42 -51.05 -32.08
CA SER A 388 -20.78 -51.16 -30.76
C SER A 388 -19.77 -50.05 -30.52
N GLU A 389 -18.93 -49.71 -31.51
CA GLU A 389 -17.98 -48.60 -31.46
C GLU A 389 -18.69 -47.24 -31.26
N ASP A 390 -19.75 -46.97 -32.03
CA ASP A 390 -20.57 -45.76 -31.90
C ASP A 390 -21.19 -45.65 -30.48
N LEU A 391 -21.70 -46.75 -29.93
CA LEU A 391 -22.26 -46.80 -28.57
C LEU A 391 -21.19 -46.59 -27.49
N GLU A 392 -19.98 -47.13 -27.66
CA GLU A 392 -18.86 -46.89 -26.76
C GLU A 392 -18.42 -45.42 -26.77
N ASP A 393 -18.36 -44.78 -27.94
CA ASP A 393 -18.07 -43.36 -28.09
C ASP A 393 -19.17 -42.47 -27.49
N GLU A 394 -20.46 -42.81 -27.66
CA GLU A 394 -21.58 -42.10 -27.01
C GLU A 394 -21.52 -42.22 -25.47
N LEU A 395 -21.18 -43.41 -24.94
CA LEU A 395 -20.95 -43.62 -23.50
C LEU A 395 -19.71 -42.84 -23.01
N GLY A 396 -18.64 -42.77 -23.80
CA GLY A 396 -17.47 -41.94 -23.55
C GLY A 396 -17.81 -40.45 -23.48
N ALA A 397 -18.57 -39.96 -24.46
CA ALA A 397 -19.07 -38.59 -24.48
C ALA A 397 -19.97 -38.30 -23.26
N ARG A 398 -20.88 -39.22 -22.91
CA ARG A 398 -21.77 -39.08 -21.76
C ARG A 398 -21.02 -39.04 -20.44
N THR A 399 -20.10 -39.97 -20.19
CA THR A 399 -19.28 -39.96 -18.97
C THR A 399 -18.39 -38.70 -18.87
N SER A 400 -17.95 -38.14 -20.01
CA SER A 400 -17.25 -36.85 -20.03
C SER A 400 -18.15 -35.67 -19.63
N MET A 401 -19.44 -35.72 -20.00
CA MET A 401 -20.44 -34.72 -19.62
C MET A 401 -20.78 -34.83 -18.12
N ASP A 402 -20.98 -36.05 -17.62
CA ASP A 402 -21.31 -36.28 -16.20
C ASP A 402 -20.15 -35.85 -15.28
N LYS A 403 -18.89 -36.02 -15.71
CA LYS A 403 -17.70 -35.43 -15.03
C LYS A 403 -17.75 -33.90 -14.97
N LYS A 404 -18.00 -33.23 -16.09
CA LYS A 404 -18.14 -31.75 -16.14
C LYS A 404 -19.30 -31.25 -15.26
N LEU A 405 -20.41 -31.99 -15.20
CA LEU A 405 -21.53 -31.68 -14.32
C LEU A 405 -21.17 -31.84 -12.84
N ALA A 406 -20.36 -32.85 -12.49
CA ALA A 406 -19.83 -32.99 -11.13
C ALA A 406 -18.86 -31.86 -10.77
N GLU A 407 -17.92 -31.51 -11.65
CA GLU A 407 -17.00 -30.38 -11.48
C GLU A 407 -17.76 -29.07 -11.23
N LEU A 408 -18.74 -28.74 -12.09
CA LEU A 408 -19.57 -27.54 -11.93
C LEU A 408 -20.39 -27.52 -10.64
N ARG A 409 -20.83 -28.68 -10.12
CA ARG A 409 -21.48 -28.77 -8.80
C ARG A 409 -20.49 -28.47 -7.68
N THR A 410 -19.31 -29.09 -7.70
CA THR A 410 -18.27 -28.82 -6.68
C THR A 410 -17.79 -27.37 -6.68
N GLU A 411 -17.70 -26.74 -7.85
CA GLU A 411 -17.36 -25.32 -7.98
C GLU A 411 -18.48 -24.41 -7.45
N MET A 412 -19.75 -24.77 -7.68
CA MET A 412 -20.90 -24.08 -7.10
C MET A 412 -20.90 -24.15 -5.57
N GLU A 413 -20.65 -25.34 -5.00
CA GLU A 413 -20.53 -25.55 -3.55
C GLU A 413 -19.36 -24.76 -2.97
N ARG A 414 -18.18 -24.78 -3.63
CA ARG A 414 -17.01 -23.98 -3.25
C ARG A 414 -17.33 -22.49 -3.20
N LEU A 415 -17.99 -21.95 -4.23
CA LEU A 415 -18.40 -20.55 -4.30
C LEU A 415 -19.47 -20.18 -3.25
N GLN A 416 -20.38 -21.10 -2.88
CA GLN A 416 -21.33 -20.89 -1.79
C GLN A 416 -20.63 -20.78 -0.43
N VAL A 417 -19.67 -21.67 -0.15
CA VAL A 417 -18.86 -21.63 1.08
C VAL A 417 -18.03 -20.34 1.14
N GLU A 418 -17.42 -19.93 0.03
CA GLU A 418 -16.68 -18.66 -0.03
C GLU A 418 -17.59 -17.44 0.17
N ASN A 419 -18.80 -17.43 -0.41
CA ASN A 419 -19.78 -16.36 -0.22
C ASN A 419 -20.15 -16.22 1.27
N ALA A 420 -20.45 -17.34 1.94
CA ALA A 420 -20.75 -17.36 3.38
C ALA A 420 -19.54 -16.89 4.23
N ALA A 421 -18.32 -17.31 3.86
CA ALA A 421 -17.10 -16.88 4.53
C ALA A 421 -16.82 -15.37 4.35
N GLU A 422 -17.13 -14.80 3.18
CA GLU A 422 -17.03 -13.36 2.94
C GLU A 422 -18.08 -12.56 3.71
N TRP A 423 -19.32 -13.06 3.82
CA TRP A 423 -20.32 -12.46 4.71
C TRP A 423 -19.83 -12.41 6.16
N GLY A 424 -19.30 -13.52 6.68
CA GLY A 424 -18.71 -13.56 8.02
C GLY A 424 -17.44 -12.72 8.17
N ARG A 425 -16.66 -12.48 7.11
CA ARG A 425 -15.55 -11.49 7.10
C ARG A 425 -16.08 -10.07 7.17
N ARG A 426 -17.09 -9.74 6.36
CA ARG A 426 -17.72 -8.43 6.28
C ARG A 426 -18.32 -8.02 7.63
N GLU A 427 -19.08 -8.90 8.28
CA GLU A 427 -19.70 -8.63 9.58
C GLU A 427 -18.63 -8.32 10.65
N ARG A 428 -17.56 -9.12 10.73
CA ARG A 428 -16.44 -8.84 11.64
C ARG A 428 -15.79 -7.48 11.37
N LEU A 429 -15.46 -7.17 10.12
CA LEU A 429 -14.90 -5.87 9.74
C LEU A 429 -15.85 -4.70 10.04
N GLU A 430 -17.17 -4.90 9.94
CA GLU A 430 -18.17 -3.90 10.31
C GLU A 430 -18.22 -3.68 11.84
N THR A 431 -18.16 -4.74 12.64
CA THR A 431 -18.05 -4.61 14.10
C THR A 431 -16.74 -3.94 14.55
N GLU A 432 -15.61 -4.30 13.94
CA GLU A 432 -14.30 -3.68 14.19
C GLU A 432 -14.28 -2.19 13.79
N LYS A 433 -14.85 -1.86 12.63
CA LYS A 433 -15.05 -0.46 12.19
C LYS A 433 -15.84 0.33 13.24
N LEU A 434 -16.98 -0.19 13.69
CA LEU A 434 -17.81 0.46 14.71
C LEU A 434 -17.11 0.58 16.08
N ALA A 435 -16.18 -0.33 16.42
CA ALA A 435 -15.35 -0.20 17.61
C ALA A 435 -14.32 0.93 17.44
N LEU A 436 -13.58 0.94 16.33
CA LEU A 436 -12.61 1.98 15.99
C LEU A 436 -13.25 3.38 15.90
N GLU A 437 -14.47 3.51 15.36
CA GLU A 437 -15.21 4.77 15.34
C GLU A 437 -15.51 5.30 16.75
N ARG A 438 -15.88 4.42 17.70
CA ARG A 438 -16.12 4.79 19.10
C ARG A 438 -14.82 5.22 19.78
N ASP A 439 -13.73 4.50 19.58
CA ASP A 439 -12.45 4.83 20.19
C ASP A 439 -11.83 6.10 19.60
N ASN A 440 -11.99 6.32 18.29
CA ASN A 440 -11.58 7.57 17.65
C ASN A 440 -12.41 8.76 18.17
N LYS A 441 -13.72 8.58 18.46
CA LYS A 441 -14.54 9.60 19.14
C LYS A 441 -14.03 9.90 20.56
N LYS A 442 -13.64 8.88 21.35
CA LYS A 442 -13.03 9.08 22.68
C LYS A 442 -11.72 9.86 22.60
N LEU A 443 -10.84 9.49 21.66
CA LEU A 443 -9.54 10.15 21.47
C LEU A 443 -9.68 11.62 21.04
N ARG A 444 -10.68 11.95 20.20
CA ARG A 444 -10.99 13.35 19.87
C ARG A 444 -11.41 14.15 21.10
N ALA A 445 -12.35 13.63 21.90
CA ALA A 445 -12.77 14.29 23.14
C ALA A 445 -11.61 14.50 24.12
N GLN A 446 -10.72 13.50 24.27
CA GLN A 446 -9.51 13.64 25.09
C GLN A 446 -8.52 14.68 24.55
N ALA A 447 -8.40 14.83 23.22
CA ALA A 447 -7.60 15.88 22.61
C ALA A 447 -8.21 17.27 22.87
N GLU A 448 -9.52 17.42 22.69
CA GLU A 448 -10.27 18.65 22.99
C GLU A 448 -10.13 19.06 24.48
N ASP A 449 -10.27 18.11 25.41
CA ASP A 449 -10.08 18.34 26.86
C ASP A 449 -8.65 18.83 27.19
N LEU A 450 -7.63 18.26 26.55
CA LEU A 450 -6.22 18.64 26.75
C LEU A 450 -5.91 20.00 26.11
N GLU A 451 -6.48 20.29 24.94
CA GLU A 451 -6.37 21.59 24.29
C GLU A 451 -7.05 22.69 25.12
N GLU A 452 -8.23 22.44 25.70
CA GLU A 452 -8.87 23.40 26.60
C GLU A 452 -8.03 23.62 27.87
N GLN A 453 -7.48 22.56 28.48
CA GLN A 453 -6.58 22.68 29.62
C GLN A 453 -5.33 23.52 29.30
N LEU A 454 -4.72 23.33 28.13
CA LEU A 454 -3.61 24.15 27.66
C LEU A 454 -4.03 25.60 27.40
N ALA A 455 -5.18 25.83 26.77
CA ALA A 455 -5.73 27.17 26.55
C ALA A 455 -6.08 27.89 27.86
N LYS A 456 -6.56 27.16 28.87
CA LYS A 456 -6.83 27.66 30.23
C LYS A 456 -5.53 28.04 30.95
N LYS A 457 -4.51 27.17 30.91
CA LYS A 457 -3.18 27.47 31.48
C LYS A 457 -2.53 28.68 30.79
N ARG A 458 -2.61 28.79 29.46
CA ARG A 458 -2.14 29.96 28.70
C ARG A 458 -2.85 31.24 29.11
N ARG A 459 -4.18 31.22 29.24
CA ARG A 459 -4.97 32.36 29.74
C ARG A 459 -4.58 32.76 31.17
N GLN A 460 -4.42 31.79 32.06
CA GLN A 460 -3.99 32.03 33.45
C GLN A 460 -2.60 32.67 33.52
N ALA A 461 -1.62 32.12 32.78
CA ALA A 461 -0.28 32.68 32.70
C ALA A 461 -0.28 34.11 32.14
N ALA A 462 -1.05 34.37 31.07
CA ALA A 462 -1.20 35.72 30.51
C ALA A 462 -1.82 36.70 31.52
N SER A 463 -2.85 36.28 32.27
CA SER A 463 -3.46 37.14 33.31
C SER A 463 -2.54 37.42 34.49
N ALA A 464 -1.69 36.46 34.89
CA ALA A 464 -0.69 36.68 35.93
C ALA A 464 0.35 37.73 35.48
N LEU A 465 0.90 37.56 34.27
CA LEU A 465 1.86 38.51 33.70
C LEU A 465 1.29 39.92 33.50
N ASP A 466 0.00 40.05 33.17
CA ASP A 466 -0.68 41.36 33.05
C ASP A 466 -0.88 42.03 34.43
N ILE A 467 -1.15 41.26 35.49
CA ILE A 467 -1.19 41.77 36.87
C ILE A 467 0.21 42.22 37.32
N ASP A 468 1.23 41.39 37.13
CA ASP A 468 2.62 41.71 37.49
C ASP A 468 3.13 42.95 36.73
N LEU A 469 2.81 43.05 35.44
CA LEU A 469 3.16 44.21 34.61
C LEU A 469 2.47 45.50 35.12
N LYS A 470 1.20 45.44 35.53
CA LYS A 470 0.49 46.59 36.12
C LYS A 470 1.04 46.97 37.50
N ALA A 471 1.44 46.00 38.32
CA ALA A 471 2.11 46.25 39.59
C ALA A 471 3.46 46.97 39.36
N ILE A 472 4.33 46.43 38.51
CA ILE A 472 5.63 47.03 38.16
C ILE A 472 5.47 48.43 37.54
N GLN A 473 4.45 48.64 36.69
CA GLN A 473 4.14 49.97 36.15
C GLN A 473 3.75 50.97 37.24
N SER A 474 2.96 50.53 38.24
CA SER A 474 2.53 51.37 39.36
C SER A 474 3.70 51.73 40.26
N GLU A 475 4.52 50.75 40.65
CA GLU A 475 5.75 50.98 41.42
C GLU A 475 6.73 51.91 40.68
N LEU A 476 6.92 51.72 39.37
CA LEU A 476 7.79 52.58 38.56
C LEU A 476 7.25 54.01 38.48
N PHE A 477 5.94 54.20 38.44
CA PHE A 477 5.34 55.54 38.52
C PHE A 477 5.57 56.20 39.89
N GLU A 478 5.37 55.46 40.98
CA GLU A 478 5.65 55.93 42.34
C GLU A 478 7.13 56.30 42.54
N ARG A 479 8.07 55.44 42.13
CA ARG A 479 9.52 55.71 42.18
C ARG A 479 9.88 56.95 41.37
N ASN A 480 9.27 57.17 40.20
CA ASN A 480 9.50 58.38 39.40
C ASN A 480 8.98 59.64 40.10
N LYS A 481 7.85 59.55 40.82
CA LYS A 481 7.31 60.63 41.63
C LYS A 481 8.22 60.94 42.82
N GLU A 482 8.60 59.93 43.60
CA GLU A 482 9.56 60.05 44.72
C GLU A 482 10.87 60.72 44.25
N LEU A 483 11.37 60.33 43.07
CA LEU A 483 12.60 60.87 42.48
C LEU A 483 12.41 62.33 42.02
N ALA A 484 11.24 62.72 41.51
CA ALA A 484 10.91 64.11 41.23
C ALA A 484 10.83 64.98 42.51
N ASP A 485 10.21 64.45 43.57
CA ASP A 485 10.13 65.12 44.88
C ASP A 485 11.53 65.30 45.50
N LEU A 486 12.38 64.26 45.45
CA LEU A 486 13.78 64.34 45.87
C LEU A 486 14.59 65.37 45.07
N ARG A 487 14.40 65.46 43.74
CA ARG A 487 15.02 66.50 42.90
C ARG A 487 14.58 67.90 43.34
N HIS A 488 13.31 68.09 43.69
CA HIS A 488 12.77 69.36 44.16
C HIS A 488 13.33 69.76 45.53
N VAL A 489 13.39 68.81 46.49
CA VAL A 489 14.00 69.02 47.81
C VAL A 489 15.49 69.34 47.68
N HIS A 490 16.23 68.59 46.85
CA HIS A 490 17.64 68.87 46.56
C HIS A 490 17.85 70.26 45.95
N ALA A 491 16.99 70.70 45.03
CA ALA A 491 17.05 72.05 44.46
C ALA A 491 16.79 73.14 45.52
N LYS A 492 15.84 72.94 46.44
CA LYS A 492 15.60 73.84 47.59
C LYS A 492 16.81 73.91 48.52
N LEU A 493 17.35 72.77 48.93
CA LEU A 493 18.54 72.69 49.79
C LEU A 493 19.76 73.35 49.13
N LYS A 494 19.97 73.14 47.83
CA LYS A 494 21.02 73.81 47.06
C LYS A 494 20.86 75.34 47.08
N LYS A 495 19.64 75.86 46.95
CA LYS A 495 19.38 77.30 47.04
C LYS A 495 19.66 77.84 48.44
N GLN A 496 19.16 77.17 49.49
CA GLN A 496 19.43 77.53 50.89
C GLN A 496 20.92 77.51 51.23
N TYR A 497 21.67 76.53 50.71
CA TYR A 497 23.12 76.45 50.86
C TYR A 497 23.82 77.63 50.17
N GLN A 498 23.38 78.02 48.97
CA GLN A 498 23.90 79.20 48.27
C GLN A 498 23.58 80.51 49.03
N GLU A 499 22.36 80.66 49.56
CA GLU A 499 21.95 81.78 50.39
C GLU A 499 22.82 81.87 51.66
N LYS A 500 23.02 80.77 52.39
CA LYS A 500 23.90 80.70 53.57
C LYS A 500 25.37 80.94 53.23
N THR A 501 25.84 80.50 52.06
CA THR A 501 27.19 80.81 51.57
C THR A 501 27.36 82.31 51.33
N ALA A 502 26.36 82.97 50.74
CA ALA A 502 26.37 84.42 50.55
C ALA A 502 26.30 85.18 51.88
N GLU A 503 25.43 84.77 52.82
CA GLU A 503 25.38 85.31 54.18
C GLU A 503 26.74 85.22 54.90
N LEU A 504 27.42 84.08 54.81
CA LEU A 504 28.76 83.89 55.36
C LEU A 504 29.79 84.82 54.71
N VAL A 505 29.76 85.00 53.39
CA VAL A 505 30.64 85.97 52.69
C VAL A 505 30.36 87.41 53.15
N HIS A 506 29.10 87.80 53.36
CA HIS A 506 28.76 89.11 53.91
C HIS A 506 29.20 89.26 55.37
N ALA A 507 29.09 88.22 56.19
CA ALA A 507 29.59 88.23 57.57
C ALA A 507 31.12 88.34 57.61
N ASN A 508 31.84 87.60 56.75
CA ASN A 508 33.30 87.65 56.67
C ASN A 508 33.79 89.05 56.31
N ARG A 509 33.14 89.72 55.33
CA ARG A 509 33.44 91.12 54.98
C ARG A 509 33.22 92.12 56.12
N ARG A 510 32.21 91.90 56.99
CA ARG A 510 32.03 92.73 58.19
C ARG A 510 33.16 92.49 59.20
N VAL A 511 33.55 91.24 59.41
CA VAL A 511 34.70 90.89 60.27
C VAL A 511 36.00 91.52 59.72
N GLU A 512 36.26 91.41 58.41
CA GLU A 512 37.39 92.06 57.74
C GLU A 512 37.39 93.59 57.91
N SER A 513 36.22 94.24 57.86
CA SER A 513 36.07 95.68 58.12
C SER A 513 36.39 96.04 59.58
N HIS A 514 35.82 95.32 60.55
CA HIS A 514 36.09 95.54 61.97
C HIS A 514 37.55 95.22 62.33
N GLU A 515 38.17 94.22 61.69
CA GLU A 515 39.60 93.98 61.81
C GLU A 515 40.44 95.17 61.30
N ALA A 516 40.04 95.80 60.18
CA ALA A 516 40.70 96.97 59.65
C ALA A 516 40.53 98.20 60.56
N GLU A 517 39.33 98.41 61.12
CA GLU A 517 39.05 99.43 62.14
C GLU A 517 39.89 99.21 63.40
N VAL A 518 39.96 97.98 63.91
CA VAL A 518 40.80 97.61 65.06
C VAL A 518 42.29 97.83 64.76
N LYS A 519 42.76 97.51 63.54
CA LYS A 519 44.14 97.80 63.11
C LYS A 519 44.39 99.33 63.08
N LYS A 520 43.45 100.13 62.57
CA LYS A 520 43.54 101.60 62.57
C LYS A 520 43.54 102.20 63.98
N LEU A 521 42.66 101.71 64.86
CA LEU A 521 42.60 102.16 66.27
C LEU A 521 43.87 101.78 67.02
N ARG A 522 44.44 100.59 66.80
CA ARG A 522 45.75 100.20 67.35
C ARG A 522 46.86 101.16 66.93
N LEU A 523 46.95 101.50 65.64
CA LEU A 523 47.92 102.49 65.14
C LEU A 523 47.70 103.88 65.76
N ARG A 524 46.45 104.36 65.90
CA ARG A 524 46.20 105.64 66.57
C ARG A 524 46.53 105.61 68.07
N VAL A 525 46.36 104.48 68.74
CA VAL A 525 46.82 104.29 70.13
C VAL A 525 48.35 104.29 70.22
N GLU A 526 49.05 103.75 69.23
CA GLU A 526 50.52 103.81 69.14
C GLU A 526 51.02 105.24 68.87
N GLU A 527 50.35 106.01 68.01
CA GLU A 527 50.60 107.44 67.81
C GLU A 527 50.35 108.25 69.09
N LEU A 528 49.18 108.09 69.73
CA LEU A 528 48.83 108.78 70.98
C LEU A 528 49.80 108.47 72.12
N LYS A 529 50.33 107.25 72.21
CA LYS A 529 51.39 106.90 73.16
C LYS A 529 52.70 107.64 72.88
N LYS A 530 53.02 107.87 71.60
CA LYS A 530 54.20 108.64 71.19
C LYS A 530 54.02 110.13 71.44
N GLU A 531 52.84 110.68 71.13
CA GLU A 531 52.45 112.06 71.45
C GLU A 531 52.47 112.30 72.97
N LEU A 532 51.96 111.35 73.77
CA LEU A 532 52.02 111.40 75.23
C LEU A 532 53.46 111.41 75.74
N GLY A 533 54.32 110.49 75.26
CA GLY A 533 55.73 110.47 75.65
C GLY A 533 56.47 111.77 75.30
N GLN A 534 56.14 112.39 74.17
CA GLN A 534 56.67 113.72 73.80
C GLN A 534 56.19 114.82 74.76
N ALA A 535 54.93 114.81 75.16
CA ALA A 535 54.40 115.76 76.14
C ALA A 535 54.97 115.53 77.56
N GLU A 536 55.27 114.28 77.92
CA GLU A 536 56.01 113.93 79.15
C GLU A 536 57.45 114.46 79.11
N ASP A 537 58.17 114.28 77.99
CA ASP A 537 59.50 114.86 77.76
C ASP A 537 59.49 116.40 77.84
N GLU A 538 58.50 117.06 77.22
CA GLU A 538 58.31 118.53 77.27
C GLU A 538 57.98 119.02 78.70
N LEU A 539 57.17 118.27 79.45
CA LEU A 539 56.87 118.57 80.85
C LEU A 539 58.11 118.43 81.73
N ASP A 540 58.94 117.41 81.52
CA ASP A 540 60.21 117.25 82.22
C ASP A 540 61.22 118.34 81.82
N GLU A 541 61.23 118.80 80.57
CA GLU A 541 62.01 119.97 80.17
C GLU A 541 61.49 121.25 80.87
N SER A 542 60.17 121.46 80.94
CA SER A 542 59.54 122.58 81.68
C SER A 542 59.82 122.52 83.19
N HIS A 543 59.79 121.34 83.82
CA HIS A 543 60.22 121.15 85.21
C HIS A 543 61.73 121.37 85.37
N ASN A 544 62.55 121.06 84.37
CA ASN A 544 63.98 121.37 84.39
C ASN A 544 64.23 122.88 84.24
N GLN A 545 63.48 123.58 83.39
CA GLN A 545 63.48 125.04 83.28
C GLN A 545 63.03 125.69 84.60
N THR A 546 61.92 125.22 85.17
CA THR A 546 61.42 125.65 86.50
C THR A 546 62.47 125.45 87.58
N ARG A 547 63.14 124.29 87.63
CA ARG A 547 64.26 124.04 88.56
C ARG A 547 65.48 124.95 88.30
N LYS A 548 65.76 125.36 87.05
CA LYS A 548 66.81 126.35 86.73
C LYS A 548 66.41 127.75 87.20
N LEU A 549 65.18 128.18 86.93
CA LEU A 549 64.63 129.46 87.36
C LEU A 549 64.55 129.54 88.89
N GLN A 550 64.17 128.45 89.58
CA GLN A 550 64.16 128.39 91.03
C GLN A 550 65.57 128.58 91.62
N ARG A 551 66.60 127.89 91.09
CA ARG A 551 67.99 128.13 91.53
C ARG A 551 68.41 129.58 91.30
N SER A 552 68.06 130.16 90.15
CA SER A 552 68.35 131.57 89.86
C SER A 552 67.59 132.54 90.80
N LEU A 553 66.37 132.19 91.21
CA LEU A 553 65.60 132.93 92.20
C LEU A 553 66.23 132.81 93.59
N ASP A 554 66.63 131.60 94.00
CA ASP A 554 67.30 131.34 95.27
C ASP A 554 68.65 132.09 95.33
N GLU A 555 69.42 132.12 94.23
CA GLU A 555 70.64 132.95 94.08
C GLU A 555 70.35 134.46 94.19
N GLN A 556 69.24 134.95 93.62
CA GLN A 556 68.81 136.35 93.77
C GLN A 556 68.32 136.67 95.19
N VAL A 557 67.66 135.72 95.86
CA VAL A 557 67.27 135.82 97.27
C VAL A 557 68.52 135.86 98.14
N GLU A 558 69.50 134.97 97.95
CA GLU A 558 70.76 134.98 98.68
C GLU A 558 71.56 136.29 98.45
N GLN A 559 71.54 136.84 97.23
CA GLN A 559 72.10 138.18 96.97
C GLN A 559 71.36 139.27 97.74
N THR A 560 70.03 139.20 97.80
CA THR A 560 69.18 140.15 98.55
C THR A 560 69.43 140.04 100.05
N GLU A 561 69.49 138.83 100.61
CA GLU A 561 69.80 138.55 102.01
C GLU A 561 71.21 139.02 102.37
N ASN A 562 72.21 138.80 101.52
CA ASN A 562 73.57 139.32 101.72
C ASN A 562 73.61 140.86 101.75
N LEU A 563 72.85 141.53 100.87
CA LEU A 563 72.69 143.00 100.92
C LEU A 563 71.94 143.45 102.17
N GLN A 564 70.99 142.65 102.65
CA GLN A 564 70.22 142.90 103.87
C GLN A 564 71.08 142.76 105.14
N VAL A 565 71.96 141.76 105.20
CA VAL A 565 73.00 141.61 106.24
C VAL A 565 73.99 142.79 106.20
N GLN A 566 74.38 143.26 105.01
CA GLN A 566 75.22 144.48 104.88
C GLN A 566 74.49 145.73 105.42
N LEU A 567 73.19 145.87 105.14
CA LEU A 567 72.35 146.94 105.71
C LEU A 567 72.27 146.84 107.25
N GLU A 568 72.08 145.65 107.82
CA GLU A 568 72.08 145.44 109.28
C GLU A 568 73.45 145.73 109.91
N HIS A 569 74.55 145.40 109.22
CA HIS A 569 75.90 145.69 109.69
C HIS A 569 76.22 147.19 109.66
N LEU A 570 75.71 147.92 108.67
CA LEU A 570 75.78 149.39 108.60
C LEU A 570 74.87 150.06 109.64
N GLN A 571 73.65 149.56 109.86
CA GLN A 571 72.76 150.02 110.94
C GLN A 571 73.39 149.81 112.33
N SER A 572 74.03 148.67 112.55
CA SER A 572 74.73 148.33 113.80
C SER A 572 75.90 149.26 114.12
N ARG A 573 76.56 149.84 113.10
CA ARG A 573 77.65 150.81 113.29
C ARG A 573 77.17 152.25 113.51
N LEU A 574 75.91 152.58 113.21
CA LEU A 574 75.41 153.97 113.25
C LEU A 574 74.62 154.34 114.53
N ARG A 575 74.00 153.38 115.24
CA ARG A 575 73.14 153.65 116.41
C ARG A 575 73.86 153.66 117.78
N ARG A 576 74.92 154.47 117.93
CA ARG A 576 75.54 154.78 119.25
C ARG A 576 75.56 156.28 119.62
N LYS A 577 74.65 157.10 119.05
CA LYS A 577 74.36 158.46 119.53
C LYS A 577 72.86 158.78 119.57
N GLN A 578 72.40 159.11 120.78
CA GLN A 578 71.19 159.86 121.14
C GLN A 578 69.80 159.17 121.00
N GLN A 579 68.83 159.64 121.79
CA GLN A 579 67.79 158.83 122.46
C GLN A 579 66.33 159.21 122.10
N SER A 580 65.47 158.18 122.07
CA SER A 580 64.02 158.14 122.41
C SER A 580 63.04 159.11 121.70
N PRO A 581 61.70 159.06 121.98
CA PRO A 581 60.78 158.01 121.51
C PRO A 581 59.51 158.57 120.79
N GLY A 582 58.70 157.72 120.13
CA GLY A 582 57.40 158.17 119.56
C GLY A 582 56.53 157.10 118.89
N LEU A 583 55.20 157.29 118.95
CA LEU A 583 54.13 156.45 118.39
C LEU A 583 53.52 157.04 117.10
N PHE A 584 52.57 156.28 116.50
CA PHE A 584 51.43 156.71 115.66
C PHE A 584 51.56 156.75 114.11
N GLY A 585 50.49 156.30 113.41
CA GLY A 585 50.28 156.50 111.96
C GLY A 585 49.36 155.46 111.28
N LYS A 586 48.43 155.88 110.39
CA LYS A 586 47.39 155.03 109.73
C LYS A 586 47.34 155.21 108.19
N MET A 587 47.00 154.12 107.50
CA MET A 587 46.14 153.99 106.28
C MET A 587 46.41 154.73 104.93
N ARG A 588 46.26 153.92 103.86
CA ARG A 588 45.54 154.13 102.56
C ARG A 588 46.17 154.85 101.34
N SER A 589 46.42 154.03 100.29
CA SER A 589 45.61 153.94 99.03
C SER A 589 46.14 154.48 97.68
N ALA A 590 45.76 153.73 96.61
CA ALA A 590 45.84 154.01 95.15
C ALA A 590 47.24 153.84 94.48
N ARG A 591 47.37 153.46 93.19
CA ARG A 591 46.42 153.37 92.06
C ARG A 591 46.94 152.43 90.93
N PHE A 592 46.04 152.10 89.99
CA PHE A 592 46.21 151.51 88.63
C PHE A 592 46.24 149.98 88.42
N SER A 593 45.30 149.57 87.55
CA SER A 593 45.19 148.34 86.73
C SER A 593 45.78 148.65 85.32
N PRO A 594 45.58 147.91 84.18
CA PRO A 594 44.55 146.91 83.83
C PRO A 594 45.18 145.62 83.19
N GLU A 595 44.52 144.68 82.51
CA GLU A 595 43.12 144.44 82.11
C GLU A 595 42.93 142.90 81.86
N ASN A 596 41.79 142.32 82.29
CA ASN A 596 40.83 141.45 81.53
C ASN A 596 41.31 140.30 80.61
N GLN A 597 40.52 139.31 80.16
CA GLN A 597 39.18 138.71 80.42
C GLN A 597 39.16 137.35 79.65
N ASP A 598 38.30 136.36 79.85
CA ASP A 598 37.20 136.09 80.80
C ASP A 598 37.24 134.55 81.09
N GLY A 599 36.22 133.76 81.47
CA GLY A 599 34.79 133.93 81.79
C GLY A 599 34.14 132.53 81.94
N PRO A 600 33.00 132.36 82.66
CA PRO A 600 32.76 131.13 83.44
C PRO A 600 31.42 130.40 83.11
N THR A 601 30.86 129.67 84.11
CA THR A 601 29.41 129.36 84.35
C THR A 601 28.74 128.29 83.44
N SER A 602 27.85 127.37 83.89
CA SER A 602 27.34 126.90 85.21
C SER A 602 26.63 125.53 85.06
N ASP A 603 26.37 124.82 86.17
CA ASP A 603 25.33 123.79 86.30
C ASP A 603 23.92 124.33 85.96
N VAL A 604 22.98 123.47 85.51
CA VAL A 604 21.59 123.31 86.03
C VAL A 604 21.07 121.89 85.70
N ASP A 605 20.20 121.35 86.55
CA ASP A 605 19.47 120.08 86.46
C ASP A 605 18.30 120.04 85.43
N GLU A 606 17.56 118.91 85.50
CA GLU A 606 16.13 118.68 85.13
C GLU A 606 15.74 118.05 83.77
N GLU A 607 15.42 116.75 83.86
CA GLU A 607 14.16 116.08 83.47
C GLU A 607 13.73 115.78 82.00
N GLU A 608 13.18 114.55 81.91
CA GLU A 608 12.05 114.06 81.08
C GLU A 608 12.18 113.60 79.60
N GLU A 609 11.15 112.83 79.23
CA GLU A 609 10.76 112.22 77.95
C GLU A 609 11.53 110.98 77.39
N GLU A 610 11.17 109.83 77.98
CA GLU A 610 10.33 108.77 77.35
C GLU A 610 10.57 108.27 75.88
N LEU A 611 10.31 106.96 75.72
CA LEU A 611 9.87 106.23 74.52
C LEU A 611 10.86 105.88 73.36
N GLN A 612 11.20 104.58 73.38
CA GLN A 612 10.79 103.58 72.36
C GLN A 612 11.68 103.18 71.16
N LEU A 613 11.66 101.86 70.97
CA LEU A 613 11.65 101.09 69.71
C LEU A 613 12.96 100.77 68.95
N GLN A 614 13.33 99.49 69.08
CA GLN A 614 13.27 98.50 67.99
C GLN A 614 14.53 98.23 67.14
N ILE A 615 15.06 97.01 67.38
CA ILE A 615 15.88 96.13 66.52
C ILE A 615 15.52 96.31 65.03
N PRO A 616 16.51 96.56 64.14
CA PRO A 616 17.21 95.46 63.44
C PRO A 616 18.68 95.24 63.83
#